data_AF-A0A9Q0G3J3-F1
#
_entry.id   AF-A0A9Q0G3J3-F1
#
_cell.length_a   1.000
_cell.length_b   1.000
_cell.length_c   1.000
_cell.angle_alpha   90.00
_cell.angle_beta   90.00
_cell.angle_gamma   90.00
#
_symmetry.space_group_name_H-M   'P 1'
#
loop_
_entity.id
_entity.type
_entity.pdbx_description
1 polymer ?
#
loop_
_entity_poly.entity_id
_entity_poly.type
_entity_poly.pdbx_seq_one_letter_code
_entity_poly.pdbx_strand_id
1 'polypeptide(L)'
;MSNDSYEDAIAGLNKLLSEKADLGSVAAAKIKQITAELESAASQGFDPVERIRTGFNHFKTEKFEKNPDLYGALAKGQSPKFLVFACSDSRVCPSHVLNFEPGEAFVVRNIANMVPPYDQTKYSGVGAAIEYAVLHLKVEHIVVIGHSRCGGIKGLMSIPEDGSTASDFIENWVKICAPAKSKVKTQCDSLSFDEQCNNCEKASYPYLIYFLSSDHYLS
;
A
#
# COMPACT_ATOMS: atom_id res chain seq x y z
N MET A 1 11.71 -19.15 5.24
CA MET A 1 10.99 -20.45 5.29
C MET A 1 10.76 -21.06 3.90
N SER A 2 11.14 -20.42 2.79
CA SER A 2 10.93 -20.98 1.44
C SER A 2 12.10 -21.81 0.91
N ASN A 3 13.34 -21.55 1.34
CA ASN A 3 14.53 -22.25 0.80
C ASN A 3 14.58 -23.74 1.17
N ASP A 4 14.18 -24.10 2.40
CA ASP A 4 14.23 -25.50 2.86
C ASP A 4 13.30 -26.40 2.03
N SER A 5 12.17 -25.85 1.56
CA SER A 5 11.22 -26.57 0.70
C SER A 5 11.77 -26.89 -0.69
N TYR A 6 12.69 -26.08 -1.22
CA TYR A 6 13.28 -26.31 -2.54
C TYR A 6 14.39 -27.36 -2.47
N GLU A 7 15.23 -27.30 -1.43
CA GLU A 7 16.30 -28.27 -1.21
C GLU A 7 15.73 -29.68 -0.99
N ASP A 8 14.67 -29.82 -0.20
CA ASP A 8 13.99 -31.10 0.00
C ASP A 8 13.36 -31.65 -1.29
N ALA A 9 12.80 -30.76 -2.13
CA ALA A 9 12.24 -31.14 -3.42
C ALA A 9 13.35 -31.61 -4.40
N ILE A 10 14.49 -30.92 -4.41
CA ILE A 10 15.66 -31.29 -5.23
C ILE A 10 16.23 -32.65 -4.78
N ALA A 11 16.35 -32.88 -3.47
CA ALA A 11 16.82 -34.14 -2.90
C ALA A 11 15.88 -35.31 -3.23
N GLY A 12 14.55 -35.10 -3.12
CA GLY A 12 13.55 -36.09 -3.48
C GLY A 12 13.59 -36.46 -4.97
N LEU A 13 13.79 -35.46 -5.84
CA LEU A 13 13.94 -35.67 -7.28
C LEU A 13 15.18 -36.51 -7.60
N ASN A 14 16.33 -36.18 -7.00
CA ASN A 14 17.59 -36.91 -7.19
C ASN A 14 17.49 -38.39 -6.77
N LYS A 15 16.76 -38.68 -5.69
CA LYS A 15 16.51 -40.05 -5.24
C LYS A 15 15.71 -40.85 -6.27
N LEU A 16 14.61 -40.27 -6.78
CA LEU A 16 13.76 -40.92 -7.79
C LEU A 16 14.49 -41.22 -9.11
N LEU A 17 15.48 -40.40 -9.48
CA LEU A 17 16.33 -40.63 -10.65
C LEU A 17 17.26 -41.83 -10.47
N SER A 18 17.82 -41.98 -9.26
CA SER A 18 18.73 -43.09 -8.96
C SER A 18 18.02 -44.45 -9.01
N GLU A 19 16.70 -44.46 -8.78
CA GLU A 19 15.86 -45.66 -8.77
C GLU A 19 15.32 -46.03 -10.17
N LYS A 20 15.39 -45.14 -11.17
CA LYS A 20 14.89 -45.36 -12.55
C LYS A 20 15.97 -45.19 -13.61
N ALA A 21 16.88 -46.16 -13.69
CA ALA A 21 18.06 -46.15 -14.57
C ALA A 21 17.74 -45.90 -16.07
N ASP A 22 16.60 -46.40 -16.59
CA ASP A 22 16.19 -46.23 -17.99
C ASP A 22 15.73 -44.80 -18.34
N LEU A 23 15.47 -43.97 -17.33
CA LEU A 23 15.14 -42.55 -17.48
C LEU A 23 16.33 -41.63 -17.12
N GLY A 24 17.45 -42.20 -16.67
CA GLY A 24 18.53 -41.48 -16.00
C GLY A 24 19.18 -40.38 -16.82
N SER A 25 19.48 -40.63 -18.11
CA SER A 25 20.16 -39.65 -18.96
C SER A 25 19.25 -38.48 -19.36
N VAL A 26 18.00 -38.77 -19.74
CA VAL A 26 17.02 -37.76 -20.16
C VAL A 26 16.54 -36.94 -18.96
N ALA A 27 16.31 -37.59 -17.82
CA ALA A 27 15.84 -36.91 -16.62
C ALA A 27 16.95 -36.10 -15.95
N ALA A 28 18.20 -36.58 -15.92
CA ALA A 28 19.35 -35.79 -15.45
C ALA A 28 19.61 -34.55 -16.35
N ALA A 29 19.45 -34.69 -17.67
CA ALA A 29 19.59 -33.56 -18.60
C ALA A 29 18.50 -32.49 -18.36
N LYS A 30 17.23 -32.91 -18.18
CA LYS A 30 16.13 -31.99 -17.87
C LYS A 30 16.31 -31.30 -16.53
N ILE A 31 16.81 -32.01 -15.52
CA ILE A 31 17.06 -31.43 -14.19
C ILE A 31 18.19 -30.42 -14.25
N LYS A 32 19.30 -30.74 -14.93
CA LYS A 32 20.39 -29.78 -15.14
C LYS A 32 19.90 -28.52 -15.87
N GLN A 33 19.01 -28.68 -16.85
CA GLN A 33 18.39 -27.55 -17.55
C GLN A 33 17.51 -26.71 -16.61
N ILE A 34 16.60 -27.35 -15.85
CA ILE A 34 15.71 -26.67 -14.91
C ILE A 34 16.52 -25.97 -13.80
N THR A 35 17.57 -26.60 -13.27
CA THR A 35 18.46 -25.99 -12.28
C THR A 35 19.17 -24.76 -12.85
N ALA A 36 19.70 -24.83 -14.07
CA ALA A 36 20.33 -23.67 -14.73
C ALA A 36 19.32 -22.54 -15.03
N GLU A 37 18.09 -22.88 -15.41
CA GLU A 37 17.00 -21.91 -15.61
C GLU A 37 16.58 -21.24 -14.28
N LEU A 38 16.54 -22.01 -13.18
CA LEU A 38 16.25 -21.51 -11.84
C LEU A 38 17.38 -20.63 -11.29
N GLU A 39 18.64 -21.01 -11.48
CA GLU A 39 19.82 -20.21 -11.11
C GLU A 39 19.89 -18.91 -11.94
N SER A 40 19.53 -18.98 -13.22
CA SER A 40 19.43 -17.79 -14.09
C SER A 40 18.28 -16.87 -13.66
N ALA A 41 17.12 -17.43 -13.31
CA ALA A 41 16.00 -16.66 -12.81
C ALA A 41 16.29 -16.03 -11.42
N ALA A 42 17.05 -16.73 -10.58
CA ALA A 42 17.50 -16.22 -9.29
C ALA A 42 18.60 -15.13 -9.40
N SER A 43 19.34 -15.11 -10.51
CA SER A 43 20.40 -14.13 -10.78
C SER A 43 19.97 -12.96 -11.66
N GLN A 44 18.75 -12.99 -12.23
CA GLN A 44 18.17 -11.83 -12.87
C GLN A 44 17.80 -10.78 -11.81
N GLY A 45 18.54 -9.67 -11.81
CA GLY A 45 18.19 -8.49 -11.02
C GLY A 45 16.78 -8.00 -11.36
N PHE A 46 16.17 -7.27 -10.43
CA PHE A 46 14.85 -6.66 -10.64
C PHE A 46 14.86 -5.73 -11.85
N ASP A 47 14.06 -6.07 -12.87
CA ASP A 47 13.80 -5.19 -14.01
C ASP A 47 12.49 -4.41 -13.77
N PRO A 48 12.56 -3.09 -13.50
CA PRO A 48 11.37 -2.28 -13.26
C PRO A 48 10.46 -2.16 -14.49
N VAL A 49 11.02 -2.15 -15.70
CA VAL A 49 10.25 -1.98 -16.94
C VAL A 49 9.45 -3.25 -17.21
N GLU A 50 10.11 -4.42 -17.12
CA GLU A 50 9.43 -5.70 -17.28
C GLU A 50 8.39 -5.94 -16.19
N ARG A 51 8.64 -5.53 -14.94
CA ARG A 51 7.64 -5.61 -13.87
C ARG A 51 6.38 -4.81 -14.18
N ILE A 52 6.50 -3.61 -14.75
CA ILE A 52 5.36 -2.78 -15.15
C ILE A 52 4.63 -3.43 -16.33
N ARG A 53 5.37 -3.88 -17.36
CA ARG A 53 4.80 -4.51 -18.57
C ARG A 53 3.99 -5.76 -18.23
N THR A 54 4.58 -6.67 -17.46
CA THR A 54 3.94 -7.92 -17.04
C THR A 54 2.74 -7.65 -16.13
N GLY A 55 2.84 -6.68 -15.21
CA GLY A 55 1.74 -6.27 -14.34
C GLY A 55 0.54 -5.70 -15.10
N PHE A 56 0.78 -4.84 -16.10
CA PHE A 56 -0.29 -4.31 -16.93
C PHE A 56 -0.93 -5.39 -17.81
N ASN A 57 -0.12 -6.28 -18.39
CA ASN A 57 -0.64 -7.40 -19.17
C ASN A 57 -1.54 -8.30 -18.31
N HIS A 58 -1.14 -8.59 -17.07
CA HIS A 58 -1.98 -9.33 -16.14
C HIS A 58 -3.31 -8.60 -15.85
N PHE A 59 -3.30 -7.30 -15.56
CA PHE A 59 -4.54 -6.52 -15.42
C PHE A 59 -5.41 -6.61 -16.68
N LYS A 60 -4.80 -6.48 -17.86
CA LYS A 60 -5.51 -6.51 -19.14
C LYS A 60 -6.23 -7.85 -19.34
N THR A 61 -5.51 -8.97 -19.21
CA THR A 61 -6.07 -10.30 -19.51
C THR A 61 -6.94 -10.84 -18.38
N GLU A 62 -6.59 -10.58 -17.12
CA GLU A 62 -7.26 -11.19 -15.97
C GLU A 62 -8.38 -10.35 -15.38
N LYS A 63 -8.43 -9.04 -15.69
CA LYS A 63 -9.45 -8.14 -15.14
C LYS A 63 -10.21 -7.41 -16.24
N PHE A 64 -9.50 -6.70 -17.13
CA PHE A 64 -10.15 -5.85 -18.14
C PHE A 64 -10.96 -6.68 -19.15
N GLU A 65 -10.32 -7.62 -19.85
CA GLU A 65 -10.95 -8.44 -20.88
C GLU A 65 -12.03 -9.38 -20.34
N LYS A 66 -11.92 -9.79 -19.07
CA LYS A 66 -12.90 -10.66 -18.40
C LYS A 66 -14.14 -9.93 -17.90
N ASN A 67 -14.14 -8.60 -17.86
CA ASN A 67 -15.26 -7.79 -17.37
C ASN A 67 -15.66 -6.69 -18.37
N PRO A 68 -15.99 -7.02 -19.63
CA PRO A 68 -16.22 -6.04 -20.68
C PRO A 68 -17.37 -5.07 -20.38
N ASP A 69 -18.43 -5.53 -19.69
CA ASP A 69 -19.56 -4.68 -19.32
C ASP A 69 -19.16 -3.61 -18.29
N LEU A 70 -18.40 -4.00 -17.26
CA LEU A 70 -17.90 -3.10 -16.24
C LEU A 70 -17.01 -2.03 -16.86
N TYR A 71 -15.96 -2.43 -17.57
CA TYR A 71 -15.02 -1.46 -18.15
C TYR A 71 -15.62 -0.68 -19.32
N GLY A 72 -16.57 -1.26 -20.06
CA GLY A 72 -17.36 -0.57 -21.07
C GLY A 72 -18.26 0.53 -20.49
N ALA A 73 -18.80 0.32 -19.28
CA ALA A 73 -19.52 1.36 -18.55
C ALA A 73 -18.56 2.44 -18.01
N LEU A 74 -17.46 2.03 -17.37
CA LEU A 74 -16.45 2.95 -16.80
C LEU A 74 -15.79 3.84 -17.86
N ALA A 75 -15.63 3.35 -19.09
CA ALA A 75 -15.11 4.15 -20.19
C ALA A 75 -16.00 5.35 -20.58
N LYS A 76 -17.30 5.30 -20.24
CA LYS A 76 -18.24 6.39 -20.51
C LYS A 76 -18.25 7.45 -19.42
N GLY A 77 -17.77 7.12 -18.22
CA GLY A 77 -17.75 8.01 -17.08
C GLY A 77 -17.61 7.26 -15.75
N GLN A 78 -17.39 8.02 -14.68
CA GLN A 78 -17.28 7.51 -13.32
C GLN A 78 -18.36 8.14 -12.43
N SER A 79 -18.84 7.39 -11.44
CA SER A 79 -19.77 7.87 -10.41
C SER A 79 -19.48 7.23 -9.04
N PRO A 80 -18.25 7.39 -8.52
CA PRO A 80 -17.86 6.78 -7.25
C PRO A 80 -18.71 7.30 -6.10
N LYS A 81 -18.97 6.43 -5.13
CA LYS A 81 -19.74 6.78 -3.93
C LYS A 81 -18.85 7.28 -2.80
N PHE A 82 -17.56 6.96 -2.85
CA PHE A 82 -16.59 7.28 -1.81
C PHE A 82 -15.49 8.22 -2.33
N LEU A 83 -15.16 9.24 -1.55
CA LEU A 83 -13.85 9.89 -1.56
C LEU A 83 -13.01 9.28 -0.42
N VAL A 84 -11.84 8.74 -0.75
CA VAL A 84 -10.97 8.06 0.21
C VAL A 84 -9.63 8.78 0.34
N PHE A 85 -9.29 9.23 1.54
CA PHE A 85 -7.94 9.62 1.91
C PHE A 85 -7.21 8.45 2.55
N ALA A 86 -6.11 8.00 1.95
CA ALA A 86 -5.29 6.90 2.45
C ALA A 86 -3.80 7.26 2.38
N CYS A 87 -2.96 6.57 3.15
CA CYS A 87 -1.54 6.90 3.19
C CYS A 87 -0.87 6.45 1.89
N SER A 88 0.18 7.15 1.46
CA SER A 88 1.04 6.72 0.35
C SER A 88 1.86 5.46 0.66
N ASP A 89 1.83 4.97 1.91
CA ASP A 89 2.48 3.74 2.34
C ASP A 89 2.09 2.54 1.45
N SER A 90 3.11 1.84 0.94
CA SER A 90 2.95 0.78 -0.06
C SER A 90 2.14 -0.42 0.43
N ARG A 91 1.96 -0.57 1.74
CA ARG A 91 1.28 -1.71 2.37
C ARG A 91 -0.24 -1.56 2.47
N VAL A 92 -0.76 -0.35 2.29
CA VAL A 92 -2.15 0.00 2.62
C VAL A 92 -2.91 0.60 1.43
N CYS A 93 -2.77 -0.02 0.26
CA CYS A 93 -3.56 0.37 -0.92
C CYS A 93 -5.07 0.22 -0.59
N PRO A 94 -5.86 1.32 -0.61
CA PRO A 94 -7.25 1.26 -0.14
C PRO A 94 -8.12 0.33 -0.99
N SER A 95 -7.88 0.24 -2.30
CA SER A 95 -8.58 -0.71 -3.17
C SER A 95 -8.35 -2.16 -2.76
N HIS A 96 -7.16 -2.49 -2.27
CA HIS A 96 -6.85 -3.83 -1.81
C HIS A 96 -7.44 -4.10 -0.42
N VAL A 97 -7.27 -3.18 0.54
CA VAL A 97 -7.68 -3.42 1.92
C VAL A 97 -9.20 -3.40 2.10
N LEU A 98 -9.91 -2.56 1.34
CA LEU A 98 -11.37 -2.46 1.40
C LEU A 98 -12.09 -3.20 0.27
N ASN A 99 -11.34 -3.90 -0.59
CA ASN A 99 -11.88 -4.60 -1.76
C ASN A 99 -12.77 -3.68 -2.64
N PHE A 100 -12.28 -2.46 -2.91
CA PHE A 100 -12.96 -1.60 -3.87
C PHE A 100 -12.70 -2.07 -5.29
N GLU A 101 -13.78 -2.19 -6.05
CA GLU A 101 -13.75 -2.39 -7.49
C GLU A 101 -13.50 -1.05 -8.23
N PRO A 102 -13.02 -1.09 -9.48
CA PRO A 102 -12.84 0.09 -10.30
C PRO A 102 -14.12 0.92 -10.41
N GLY A 103 -14.03 2.21 -10.11
CA GLY A 103 -15.14 3.15 -10.16
C GLY A 103 -15.91 3.34 -8.85
N GLU A 104 -15.63 2.58 -7.79
CA GLU A 104 -16.34 2.71 -6.51
C GLU A 104 -15.82 3.88 -5.65
N ALA A 105 -14.50 4.12 -5.68
CA ALA A 105 -13.84 5.13 -4.86
C ALA A 105 -12.97 6.08 -5.70
N PHE A 106 -13.10 7.38 -5.45
CA PHE A 106 -12.17 8.40 -5.86
C PHE A 106 -11.11 8.57 -4.76
N VAL A 107 -9.85 8.30 -5.07
CA VAL A 107 -8.82 8.09 -4.04
C VAL A 107 -7.77 9.20 -4.07
N VAL A 108 -7.48 9.77 -2.89
CA VAL A 108 -6.36 10.66 -2.64
C VAL A 108 -5.37 9.95 -1.73
N ARG A 109 -4.10 9.87 -2.16
CA ARG A 109 -3.02 9.30 -1.35
C ARG A 109 -1.92 10.32 -1.08
N ASN A 110 -1.60 10.52 0.18
CA ASN A 110 -0.53 11.41 0.60
C ASN A 110 0.15 10.90 1.89
N ILE A 111 1.20 11.58 2.34
CA ILE A 111 1.98 11.17 3.52
C ILE A 111 1.09 11.31 4.74
N ALA A 112 0.88 10.19 5.46
CA ALA A 112 0.00 10.09 6.63
C ALA A 112 -1.45 10.55 6.39
N ASN A 113 -1.94 10.40 5.15
CA ASN A 113 -3.36 10.56 4.79
C ASN A 113 -4.02 11.82 5.35
N MET A 114 -3.27 12.92 5.29
CA MET A 114 -3.61 14.21 5.84
C MET A 114 -4.70 14.90 5.02
N VAL A 115 -5.64 15.51 5.74
CA VAL A 115 -6.64 16.43 5.20
C VAL A 115 -6.36 17.80 5.81
N PRO A 116 -5.61 18.68 5.12
CA PRO A 116 -5.33 20.03 5.63
C PRO A 116 -6.60 20.90 5.71
N PRO A 117 -6.54 22.00 6.49
CA PRO A 117 -7.56 23.04 6.43
C PRO A 117 -7.64 23.67 5.04
N TYR A 118 -8.76 24.32 4.74
CA TYR A 118 -8.95 25.04 3.48
C TYR A 118 -7.91 26.17 3.33
N ASP A 119 -7.09 26.08 2.29
CA ASP A 119 -6.16 27.11 1.86
C ASP A 119 -5.91 26.97 0.36
N GLN A 120 -6.34 27.97 -0.42
CA GLN A 120 -6.22 27.95 -1.89
C GLN A 120 -4.77 28.06 -2.38
N THR A 121 -3.85 28.54 -1.54
CA THR A 121 -2.44 28.73 -1.91
C THR A 121 -1.61 27.52 -1.49
N LYS A 122 -1.74 27.08 -0.24
CA LYS A 122 -0.88 26.04 0.35
C LYS A 122 -1.36 24.62 0.05
N TYR A 123 -2.67 24.41 -0.05
CA TYR A 123 -3.27 23.07 -0.08
C TYR A 123 -4.23 22.88 -1.26
N SER A 124 -3.97 23.59 -2.36
CA SER A 124 -4.79 23.53 -3.59
C SER A 124 -4.97 22.11 -4.12
N GLY A 125 -3.96 21.24 -3.98
CA GLY A 125 -4.07 19.83 -4.40
C GLY A 125 -5.15 19.05 -3.66
N VAL A 126 -5.20 19.15 -2.33
CA VAL A 126 -6.25 18.48 -1.53
C VAL A 126 -7.59 19.20 -1.69
N GLY A 127 -7.59 20.53 -1.70
CA GLY A 127 -8.79 21.33 -1.93
C GLY A 127 -9.49 20.98 -3.25
N ALA A 128 -8.73 20.92 -4.35
CA ALA A 128 -9.25 20.56 -5.67
C ALA A 128 -9.80 19.12 -5.71
N ALA A 129 -9.14 18.18 -5.04
CA ALA A 129 -9.63 16.80 -4.98
C ALA A 129 -10.98 16.69 -4.23
N ILE A 130 -11.12 17.40 -3.10
CA ILE A 130 -12.38 17.45 -2.35
C ILE A 130 -13.46 18.17 -3.17
N GLU A 131 -13.14 19.32 -3.75
CA GLU A 131 -14.06 20.10 -4.59
C GLU A 131 -14.58 19.25 -5.76
N TYR A 132 -13.69 18.57 -6.47
CA TYR A 132 -14.06 17.70 -7.58
C TYR A 132 -14.94 16.53 -7.14
N ALA A 133 -14.53 15.81 -6.08
CA ALA A 133 -15.30 14.68 -5.59
C ALA A 133 -16.71 15.08 -5.11
N VAL A 134 -16.83 16.18 -4.35
CA VAL A 134 -18.09 16.59 -3.73
C VAL A 134 -18.98 17.33 -4.73
N LEU A 135 -18.43 18.32 -5.46
CA LEU A 135 -19.24 19.18 -6.32
C LEU A 135 -19.45 18.61 -7.71
N HIS A 136 -18.54 17.79 -8.24
CA HIS A 136 -18.63 17.24 -9.60
C HIS A 136 -19.01 15.76 -9.62
N LEU A 137 -18.33 14.92 -8.83
CA LEU A 137 -18.63 13.47 -8.78
C LEU A 137 -19.81 13.12 -7.88
N LYS A 138 -20.21 14.04 -6.99
CA LYS A 138 -21.30 13.88 -6.02
C LYS A 138 -21.12 12.63 -5.14
N VAL A 139 -19.90 12.42 -4.63
CA VAL A 139 -19.63 11.35 -3.66
C VAL A 139 -20.54 11.50 -2.44
N GLU A 140 -20.99 10.38 -1.89
CA GLU A 140 -21.91 10.34 -0.74
C GLU A 140 -21.14 10.25 0.58
N HIS A 141 -19.92 9.72 0.53
CA HIS A 141 -19.10 9.47 1.70
C HIS A 141 -17.68 9.97 1.51
N ILE A 142 -17.13 10.61 2.54
CA ILE A 142 -15.71 10.93 2.64
C ILE A 142 -15.14 10.09 3.78
N VAL A 143 -14.11 9.29 3.48
CA VAL A 143 -13.47 8.38 4.44
C VAL A 143 -11.99 8.74 4.55
N VAL A 144 -11.52 8.91 5.78
CA VAL A 144 -10.08 9.08 6.07
C VAL A 144 -9.57 7.84 6.78
N ILE A 145 -8.59 7.19 6.17
CA ILE A 145 -8.08 5.88 6.59
C ILE A 145 -6.65 6.05 7.12
N GLY A 146 -6.52 6.04 8.44
CA GLY A 146 -5.24 5.85 9.11
C GLY A 146 -4.79 4.39 9.09
N HIS A 147 -3.52 4.16 9.43
CA HIS A 147 -2.98 2.81 9.53
C HIS A 147 -1.91 2.71 10.62
N SER A 148 -1.69 1.49 11.12
CA SER A 148 -0.64 1.20 12.09
C SER A 148 0.76 1.41 11.51
N ARG A 149 1.71 1.81 12.37
CA ARG A 149 3.13 1.99 12.03
C ARG A 149 3.33 2.97 10.88
N CYS A 150 2.60 4.08 10.92
CA CYS A 150 2.66 5.13 9.92
C CYS A 150 3.94 5.95 10.07
N GLY A 151 4.81 5.89 9.06
CA GLY A 151 6.07 6.63 9.05
C GLY A 151 5.88 8.15 9.17
N GLY A 152 4.82 8.71 8.59
CA GLY A 152 4.54 10.15 8.71
C GLY A 152 4.08 10.58 10.10
N ILE A 153 3.27 9.75 10.79
CA ILE A 153 2.89 10.01 12.19
C ILE A 153 4.07 9.82 13.12
N LYS A 154 4.88 8.79 12.91
CA LYS A 154 6.15 8.63 13.64
C LYS A 154 7.03 9.86 13.47
N GLY A 155 7.17 10.35 12.23
CA GLY A 155 7.90 11.58 11.90
C GLY A 155 7.35 12.79 12.67
N LEU A 156 6.04 13.01 12.66
CA LEU A 156 5.38 14.07 13.43
C LEU A 156 5.69 14.00 14.93
N MET A 157 5.58 12.80 15.52
CA MET A 157 5.82 12.57 16.94
C MET A 157 7.29 12.78 17.34
N SER A 158 8.21 12.62 16.39
CA SER A 158 9.65 12.85 16.56
C SER A 158 10.10 14.30 16.32
N ILE A 159 9.24 15.20 15.83
CA ILE A 159 9.61 16.60 15.61
C ILE A 159 9.99 17.24 16.96
N PRO A 160 11.19 17.85 17.09
CA PRO A 160 11.60 18.53 18.30
C PRO A 160 10.76 19.79 18.54
N GLU A 161 10.56 20.15 19.80
CA GLU A 161 9.77 21.33 20.20
C GLU A 161 10.55 22.66 20.03
N ASP A 162 11.84 22.59 19.70
CA ASP A 162 12.71 23.75 19.50
C ASP A 162 12.49 24.47 18.15
N GLY A 163 11.61 23.94 17.31
CA GLY A 163 11.27 24.51 16.01
C GLY A 163 12.28 24.21 14.90
N SER A 164 13.32 23.43 15.16
CA SER A 164 14.26 22.98 14.14
C SER A 164 13.58 22.02 13.14
N THR A 165 14.05 22.06 11.89
CA THR A 165 13.57 21.18 10.81
C THR A 165 14.75 20.49 10.15
N ALA A 166 14.69 19.17 10.04
CA ALA A 166 15.68 18.36 9.34
C ALA A 166 15.28 18.04 7.88
N SER A 167 14.10 18.46 7.45
CA SER A 167 13.53 18.13 6.13
C SER A 167 12.96 19.35 5.41
N ASP A 168 13.04 19.36 4.09
CA ASP A 168 12.53 20.48 3.26
C ASP A 168 11.00 20.57 3.29
N PHE A 169 10.32 19.43 3.29
CA PHE A 169 8.85 19.36 3.12
C PHE A 169 8.14 18.54 4.20
N ILE A 170 8.78 17.48 4.71
CA ILE A 170 8.10 16.43 5.49
C ILE A 170 7.54 17.01 6.78
N GLU A 171 8.34 17.74 7.55
CA GLU A 171 7.91 18.33 8.81
C GLU A 171 6.79 19.36 8.62
N ASN A 172 6.90 20.22 7.61
CA ASN A 172 5.86 21.19 7.28
C ASN A 172 4.55 20.51 6.86
N TRP A 173 4.63 19.38 6.15
CA TRP A 173 3.46 18.60 5.78
C TRP A 173 2.80 17.92 6.99
N VAL A 174 3.55 17.14 7.76
CA VAL A 174 2.95 16.36 8.86
C VAL A 174 2.48 17.25 10.03
N LYS A 175 2.99 18.48 10.15
CA LYS A 175 2.49 19.52 11.07
C LYS A 175 1.03 19.88 10.86
N ILE A 176 0.41 19.53 9.72
CA ILE A 176 -1.05 19.59 9.55
C ILE A 176 -1.78 18.90 10.72
N CYS A 177 -1.19 17.81 11.25
CA CYS A 177 -1.76 17.05 12.37
C CYS A 177 -1.14 17.38 13.74
N ALA A 178 -0.46 18.53 13.88
CA ALA A 178 0.07 18.98 15.16
C ALA A 178 -0.99 19.00 16.30
N PRO A 179 -2.27 19.36 16.06
CA PRO A 179 -3.28 19.29 17.12
C PRO A 179 -3.47 17.88 17.72
N ALA A 180 -3.34 16.82 16.91
CA ALA A 180 -3.43 15.45 17.40
C ALA A 180 -2.19 15.05 18.21
N LYS A 181 -0.99 15.45 17.75
CA LYS A 181 0.26 15.30 18.53
C LYS A 181 0.11 15.95 19.91
N SER A 182 -0.33 17.21 19.97
CA SER A 182 -0.52 17.93 21.22
C SER A 182 -1.53 17.22 22.14
N LYS A 183 -2.68 16.80 21.59
CA LYS A 183 -3.68 16.04 22.36
C LYS A 183 -3.11 14.76 22.96
N VAL A 184 -2.39 13.96 22.17
CA VAL A 184 -1.80 12.70 22.65
C VAL A 184 -0.68 12.95 23.64
N LYS A 185 0.18 13.96 23.42
CA LYS A 185 1.22 14.34 24.40
C LYS A 185 0.62 14.75 25.74
N THR A 186 -0.51 15.45 25.76
CA THR A 186 -1.19 15.80 27.02
C THR A 186 -1.89 14.61 27.67
N GLN A 187 -2.53 13.73 26.89
CA GLN A 187 -3.35 12.63 27.41
C GLN A 187 -2.58 11.36 27.72
N CYS A 188 -1.42 11.17 27.09
CA CYS A 188 -0.67 9.92 27.07
C CYS A 188 0.84 10.13 27.30
N ASP A 189 1.23 11.17 28.04
CA ASP A 189 2.65 11.51 28.29
C ASP A 189 3.44 10.33 28.89
N SER A 190 2.80 9.55 29.77
CA SER A 190 3.41 8.41 30.44
C SER A 190 3.54 7.14 29.57
N LEU A 191 2.92 7.11 28.38
CA LEU A 191 3.00 5.95 27.49
C LEU A 191 4.33 5.90 26.74
N SER A 192 4.72 4.70 26.31
CA SER A 192 5.91 4.55 25.45
C SER A 192 5.74 5.31 24.13
N PHE A 193 6.85 5.64 23.48
CA PHE A 193 6.81 6.37 22.21
C PHE A 193 5.97 5.68 21.13
N ASP A 194 6.04 4.35 21.05
CA ASP A 194 5.26 3.57 20.07
C ASP A 194 3.76 3.59 20.40
N GLU A 195 3.39 3.54 21.68
CA GLU A 195 1.99 3.71 22.10
C GLU A 195 1.48 5.13 21.84
N GLN A 196 2.31 6.16 22.05
CA GLN A 196 1.98 7.53 21.68
C GLN A 196 1.77 7.65 20.16
N CYS A 197 2.61 7.00 19.34
CA CYS A 197 2.42 6.94 17.89
C CYS A 197 1.08 6.28 17.53
N ASN A 198 0.77 5.11 18.10
CA ASN A 198 -0.50 4.40 17.84
C ASN A 198 -1.73 5.24 18.24
N ASN A 199 -1.67 5.93 19.39
CA ASN A 199 -2.74 6.84 19.78
C ASN A 199 -2.84 8.05 18.84
N CYS A 200 -1.71 8.59 18.36
CA CYS A 200 -1.71 9.69 17.40
C CYS A 200 -2.26 9.26 16.04
N GLU A 201 -1.95 8.05 15.57
CA GLU A 201 -2.51 7.46 14.34
C GLU A 201 -4.05 7.41 14.40
N LYS A 202 -4.64 7.17 15.57
CA LYS A 202 -6.10 7.18 15.78
C LYS A 202 -6.67 8.58 15.98
N ALA A 203 -5.96 9.43 16.72
CA ALA A 203 -6.42 10.78 17.09
C ALA A 203 -6.30 11.82 15.97
N SER A 204 -5.59 11.49 14.89
CA SER A 204 -5.32 12.39 13.76
C SER A 204 -6.57 12.80 12.95
N TYR A 205 -7.73 12.19 13.21
CA TYR A 205 -8.93 12.37 12.39
C TYR A 205 -10.17 12.58 13.28
N PRO A 206 -11.00 13.61 13.01
CA PRO A 206 -12.28 13.78 13.69
C PRO A 206 -13.53 13.42 12.85
N TYR A 207 -13.40 13.06 11.57
CA TYR A 207 -14.53 12.80 10.65
C TYR A 207 -14.53 11.35 10.12
N LEU A 208 -15.69 10.68 10.24
CA LEU A 208 -16.04 9.29 9.82
C LEU A 208 -14.83 8.42 9.43
N ILE A 209 -14.30 7.69 10.41
CA ILE A 209 -12.98 7.04 10.35
C ILE A 209 -13.15 5.53 10.35
N TYR A 210 -12.55 4.87 9.38
CA TYR A 210 -12.21 3.45 9.49
C TYR A 210 -10.71 3.35 9.80
N PHE A 211 -10.37 3.01 11.04
CA PHE A 211 -8.99 2.73 11.44
C PHE A 211 -8.66 1.27 11.16
N LEU A 212 -7.78 1.03 10.20
CA LEU A 212 -7.35 -0.32 9.83
C LEU A 212 -6.18 -0.75 10.74
N SER A 213 -6.48 -1.02 12.01
CA SER A 213 -5.63 -1.88 12.83
C SER A 213 -6.52 -2.82 13.65
N SER A 214 -6.72 -4.00 13.09
CA SER A 214 -6.80 -5.22 13.89
C SER A 214 -5.42 -5.85 13.74
N ASP A 215 -4.76 -6.14 14.86
CA ASP A 215 -3.33 -6.45 15.03
C ASP A 215 -2.77 -7.70 14.30
N HIS A 216 -3.31 -8.06 13.13
CA HIS A 216 -2.97 -9.30 12.42
C HIS A 216 -2.61 -9.16 10.94
N TYR A 217 -2.79 -8.00 10.29
CA TYR A 217 -2.62 -7.92 8.84
C TYR A 217 -1.28 -7.35 8.36
N LEU A 218 -0.52 -6.64 9.21
CA LEU A 218 0.74 -5.97 8.82
C LEU A 218 1.84 -6.08 9.90
N SER A 219 1.98 -7.28 10.50
CA SER A 219 3.08 -7.59 11.42
C SER A 219 4.39 -7.84 10.69
#